data_AF-A0A1F9V3B9-F1
#
_entry.id   AF-A0A1F9V3B9-F1
#
_cell.length_a   1.000
_cell.length_b   1.000
_cell.length_c   1.000
_cell.angle_alpha   90.00
_cell.angle_beta   90.00
_cell.angle_gamma   90.00
#
_symmetry.space_group_name_H-M   'P 1'
#
loop_
_entity.id
_entity.type
_entity.pdbx_description
1 polymer ?
#
loop_
_entity_poly.entity_id
_entity_poly.type
_entity_poly.pdbx_seq_one_letter_code
_entity_poly.pdbx_strand_id
1 'polypeptide(L)'
;MPFWRNYFLCAAVAGLIIIPFERRWLETVLFSRPGALISSGYARGLDELVTLSARPWEYLIPSIDHPLWGRFVARFSRRLLHGSNIPEQTLYLGFVPLALAAFGWAASRRRSLSSRHETLLRIFSLGALWTAFLSVPPYIPAGPVKIPTLSYFAFHVAPMFRAYGRFGIWAVFFVACAAATSLAHAARRMPAARFRALCAASFLLLALEYWSIPTEFAVSVRTPPPVYSWLARQPGDFIVAEYPMMPYDEASFYEYLFWQRIHGKRLVNGAPRGNGTAWAYFERVRDLSKPEVVSLLRDAGVRYILVHPAMYEEGPIPSRLKRYYPFAAAALTYNDGKVPGNPRLPKAYQVFGSDRVYALD
;
A
#
# COMPACT_ATOMS: atom_id res chain seq x y z
N MET A 1 24.67 -33.32 4.87
CA MET A 1 25.61 -32.32 4.32
C MET A 1 25.27 -31.76 2.93
N PRO A 2 24.63 -32.47 1.97
CA PRO A 2 24.38 -31.90 0.62
C PRO A 2 23.36 -30.76 0.58
N PHE A 3 22.40 -30.73 1.50
CA PHE A 3 21.35 -29.71 1.57
C PHE A 3 21.92 -28.29 1.72
N TRP A 4 22.77 -28.07 2.73
CA TRP A 4 23.39 -26.76 2.99
C TRP A 4 24.33 -26.31 1.87
N ARG A 5 25.04 -27.24 1.23
CA ARG A 5 25.92 -26.94 0.10
C ARG A 5 25.13 -26.37 -1.08
N ASN A 6 23.98 -26.97 -1.40
CA ASN A 6 23.14 -26.50 -2.51
C ASN A 6 22.52 -25.14 -2.21
N TYR A 7 22.08 -24.88 -0.98
CA TYR A 7 21.60 -23.55 -0.58
C TYR A 7 22.69 -22.48 -0.69
N PHE A 8 23.90 -22.79 -0.22
CA PHE A 8 25.02 -21.85 -0.31
C PHE A 8 25.39 -21.56 -1.77
N LEU A 9 25.40 -22.59 -2.63
CA LEU A 9 25.70 -22.43 -4.05
C LEU A 9 24.62 -21.58 -4.75
N CYS A 10 23.34 -21.83 -4.47
CA CYS A 10 22.24 -21.01 -4.98
C CYS A 10 22.34 -19.57 -4.49
N ALA A 11 22.63 -19.34 -3.20
CA ALA A 11 22.80 -18.00 -2.64
C ALA A 11 24.00 -17.27 -3.24
N ALA A 12 25.12 -17.96 -3.49
CA ALA A 12 26.31 -17.40 -4.11
C ALA A 12 26.05 -16.99 -5.57
N VAL A 13 25.38 -17.86 -6.35
CA VAL A 13 25.01 -17.55 -7.73
C VAL A 13 24.02 -16.38 -7.79
N ALA A 14 23.00 -16.39 -6.93
CA ALA A 14 22.07 -15.26 -6.82
C ALA A 14 22.79 -13.97 -6.44
N GLY A 15 23.72 -14.01 -5.48
CA GLY A 15 24.54 -12.88 -5.08
C GLY A 15 25.40 -12.33 -6.23
N LEU A 16 26.08 -13.20 -6.98
CA LEU A 16 26.89 -12.79 -8.14
C LEU A 16 26.07 -12.09 -9.22
N ILE A 17 24.81 -12.51 -9.42
CA ILE A 17 23.90 -11.88 -10.38
C ILE A 17 23.37 -10.56 -9.83
N ILE A 18 22.94 -10.50 -8.58
CA ILE A 18 22.20 -9.36 -8.02
C ILE A 18 23.12 -8.22 -7.57
N ILE A 19 24.23 -8.53 -6.90
CA ILE A 19 25.10 -7.53 -6.26
C ILE A 19 25.62 -6.48 -7.24
N PRO A 20 26.03 -6.79 -8.50
CA PRO A 20 26.48 -5.77 -9.44
C PRO A 20 25.41 -4.73 -9.80
N PHE A 21 24.15 -5.15 -9.96
CA PHE A 21 23.04 -4.24 -10.26
C PHE A 21 22.67 -3.39 -9.04
N GLU A 22 22.74 -3.98 -7.84
CA GLU A 22 22.40 -3.31 -6.58
C GLU A 22 23.59 -2.62 -5.92
N ARG A 23 24.78 -2.62 -6.53
CA ARG A 23 26.01 -2.13 -5.91
C ARG A 23 25.89 -0.72 -5.38
N ARG A 24 25.33 0.21 -6.18
CA ARG A 24 25.14 1.61 -5.77
C ARG A 24 24.19 1.74 -4.59
N TRP A 25 23.15 0.90 -4.57
CA TRP A 25 22.21 0.86 -3.46
C TRP A 25 22.85 0.29 -2.19
N LEU A 26 23.58 -0.83 -2.30
CA LEU A 26 24.33 -1.44 -1.21
C LEU A 26 25.37 -0.49 -0.63
N GLU A 27 26.15 0.20 -1.47
CA GLU A 27 27.11 1.21 -1.04
C GLU A 27 26.40 2.35 -0.27
N THR A 28 25.25 2.79 -0.77
CA THR A 28 24.44 3.83 -0.10
C THR A 28 23.96 3.35 1.26
N VAL A 29 23.37 2.15 1.36
CA VAL A 29 22.82 1.59 2.61
C VAL A 29 23.91 1.28 3.64
N LEU A 30 25.04 0.71 3.22
CA LEU A 30 26.10 0.25 4.13
C LEU A 30 26.99 1.40 4.62
N PHE A 31 27.18 2.45 3.82
CA PHE A 31 28.15 3.51 4.13
C PHE A 31 27.53 4.89 4.42
N SER A 32 26.22 5.07 4.24
CA SER A 32 25.56 6.34 4.58
C SER A 32 25.10 6.39 6.05
N ARG A 33 25.09 7.60 6.62
CA ARG A 33 24.52 7.82 7.96
C ARG A 33 23.00 7.58 7.93
N PRO A 34 22.40 7.02 9.00
CA PRO A 34 20.95 6.78 9.06
C PRO A 34 20.09 8.01 8.74
N GLY A 35 20.48 9.20 9.20
CA GLY A 35 19.78 10.45 8.87
C GLY A 35 19.82 10.82 7.39
N ALA A 36 20.92 10.53 6.69
CA ALA A 36 21.05 10.75 5.25
C ALA A 36 20.24 9.73 4.43
N LEU A 37 20.11 8.50 4.94
CA LEU A 37 19.21 7.49 4.36
C LEU A 37 17.74 7.89 4.54
N ILE A 38 17.38 8.50 5.68
CA ILE A 38 16.03 9.00 5.94
C ILE A 38 15.70 10.20 5.03
N SER A 39 16.60 11.16 4.90
CA SER A 39 16.37 12.37 4.08
C SER A 39 16.29 12.04 2.58
N SER A 40 17.05 11.05 2.11
CA SER A 40 17.00 10.56 0.73
C SER A 40 15.79 9.64 0.45
N GLY A 41 15.05 9.23 1.48
CA GLY A 41 13.91 8.32 1.39
C GLY A 41 14.29 6.83 1.27
N TYR A 42 15.58 6.48 1.37
CA TYR A 42 16.10 5.11 1.37
C TYR A 42 15.86 4.36 2.68
N ALA A 43 15.83 5.07 3.80
CA ALA A 43 15.32 4.58 5.08
C ALA A 43 14.08 5.39 5.47
N ARG A 44 13.13 4.78 6.17
CA ARG A 44 11.92 5.47 6.62
C ARG A 44 11.95 5.60 8.14
N GLY A 45 11.46 6.73 8.65
CA GLY A 45 11.49 7.03 10.08
C GLY A 45 10.59 6.10 10.90
N LEU A 46 10.80 6.08 12.22
CA LEU A 46 9.95 5.31 13.15
C LEU A 46 8.47 5.70 13.08
N ASP A 47 8.15 6.94 12.69
CA ASP A 47 6.76 7.40 12.53
C ASP A 47 6.03 6.65 11.42
N GLU A 48 6.71 6.30 10.32
CA GLU A 48 6.14 5.50 9.25
C GLU A 48 5.88 4.07 9.73
N LEU A 49 6.78 3.51 10.54
CA LEU A 49 6.60 2.19 11.15
C LEU A 49 5.38 2.15 12.10
N VAL A 50 5.17 3.21 12.88
CA VAL A 50 3.96 3.35 13.71
C VAL A 50 2.71 3.42 12.85
N THR A 51 2.79 4.13 11.72
CA THR A 51 1.68 4.28 10.77
C THR A 51 1.34 2.97 10.04
N LEU A 52 2.32 2.12 9.77
CA LEU A 52 2.17 0.88 9.02
C LEU A 52 2.27 -0.38 9.89
N SER A 53 1.94 -0.24 11.17
CA SER A 53 1.85 -1.35 12.13
C SER A 53 0.39 -1.66 12.42
N ALA A 54 0.10 -2.92 12.75
CA ALA A 54 -1.24 -3.37 13.03
C ALA A 54 -1.74 -2.89 14.39
N ARG A 55 -3.06 -2.82 14.53
CA ARG A 55 -3.79 -2.61 15.76
C ARG A 55 -4.69 -3.82 16.03
N PRO A 56 -4.97 -4.18 17.30
CA PRO A 56 -5.75 -5.37 17.62
C PRO A 56 -7.12 -5.44 16.93
N TRP A 57 -7.77 -4.29 16.72
CA TRP A 57 -9.08 -4.24 16.07
C TRP A 57 -9.05 -4.55 14.58
N GLU A 58 -7.95 -4.30 13.87
CA GLU A 58 -7.80 -4.56 12.43
C GLU A 58 -7.85 -6.05 12.09
N TYR A 59 -7.52 -6.90 13.06
CA TYR A 59 -7.66 -8.35 12.95
C TYR A 59 -9.11 -8.85 13.03
N LEU A 60 -10.04 -8.00 13.51
CA LEU A 60 -11.43 -8.37 13.81
C LEU A 60 -12.45 -7.61 12.96
N ILE A 61 -12.01 -6.69 12.11
CA ILE A 61 -12.91 -5.86 11.31
C ILE A 61 -12.85 -6.32 9.84
N PRO A 62 -14.00 -6.70 9.25
CA PRO A 62 -14.04 -7.11 7.85
C PRO A 62 -13.77 -5.93 6.91
N SER A 63 -13.53 -6.26 5.64
CA SER A 63 -13.33 -5.26 4.59
C SER A 63 -14.49 -4.26 4.51
N ILE A 64 -14.18 -2.99 4.27
CA ILE A 64 -15.19 -1.96 4.01
C ILE A 64 -15.93 -2.19 2.67
N ASP A 65 -15.40 -3.08 1.83
CA ASP A 65 -15.99 -3.51 0.55
C ASP A 65 -16.93 -4.70 0.70
N HIS A 66 -17.19 -5.14 1.93
CA HIS A 66 -18.20 -6.14 2.19
C HIS A 66 -19.60 -5.58 1.88
N PRO A 67 -20.43 -6.23 1.03
CA PRO A 67 -21.70 -5.66 0.57
C PRO A 67 -22.73 -5.46 1.69
N LEU A 68 -22.78 -6.40 2.66
CA LEU A 68 -23.67 -6.28 3.83
C LEU A 68 -23.09 -5.41 4.96
N TRP A 69 -21.85 -5.70 5.39
CA TRP A 69 -21.29 -5.10 6.60
C TRP A 69 -20.43 -3.86 6.37
N GLY A 70 -19.97 -3.65 5.14
CA GLY A 70 -18.98 -2.63 4.78
C GLY A 70 -19.40 -1.21 5.18
N ARG A 71 -20.68 -0.86 5.01
CA ARG A 71 -21.21 0.46 5.39
C ARG A 71 -21.16 0.71 6.91
N PHE A 72 -21.34 -0.32 7.72
CA PHE A 72 -21.32 -0.21 9.18
C PHE A 72 -19.89 -0.05 9.71
N VAL A 73 -18.93 -0.77 9.10
CA VAL A 73 -17.53 -0.71 9.51
C VAL A 73 -16.77 0.47 8.89
N ALA A 74 -17.18 0.97 7.72
CA ALA A 74 -16.43 2.00 6.98
C ALA A 74 -16.14 3.26 7.80
N ARG A 75 -17.13 3.78 8.54
CA ARG A 75 -16.92 4.98 9.37
C ARG A 75 -15.96 4.69 10.53
N PHE A 76 -16.08 3.51 11.14
CA PHE A 76 -15.21 3.07 12.23
C PHE A 76 -13.78 2.91 11.73
N SER A 77 -13.57 2.12 10.66
CA SER A 77 -12.27 1.85 10.07
C SER A 77 -11.59 3.15 9.66
N ARG A 78 -12.27 4.06 8.94
CA ARG A 78 -11.69 5.34 8.49
C ARG A 78 -11.30 6.30 9.62
N ARG A 79 -11.93 6.19 10.79
CA ARG A 79 -11.56 7.01 11.97
C ARG A 79 -10.32 6.47 12.68
N LEU A 80 -10.04 5.18 12.58
CA LEU A 80 -8.96 4.50 13.30
C LEU A 80 -7.74 4.14 12.42
N LEU A 81 -7.64 4.74 11.24
CA LEU A 81 -6.54 4.51 10.30
C LEU A 81 -5.17 5.03 10.79
N HIS A 82 -5.10 5.79 11.88
CA HIS A 82 -3.85 6.18 12.56
C HIS A 82 -2.72 6.68 11.63
N GLY A 83 -3.10 7.45 10.58
CA GLY A 83 -2.19 8.01 9.58
C GLY A 83 -2.02 7.18 8.29
N SER A 84 -2.61 5.99 8.25
CA SER A 84 -2.53 5.01 7.16
C SER A 84 -3.75 5.03 6.23
N ASN A 85 -3.92 3.98 5.42
CA ASN A 85 -5.06 3.74 4.55
C ASN A 85 -5.64 2.33 4.76
N ILE A 86 -6.87 2.11 4.31
CA ILE A 86 -7.62 0.87 4.50
C ILE A 86 -6.90 -0.35 3.88
N PRO A 87 -6.38 -0.30 2.64
CA PRO A 87 -5.62 -1.41 2.06
C PRO A 87 -4.42 -1.86 2.91
N GLU A 88 -3.67 -0.94 3.52
CA GLU A 88 -2.51 -1.27 4.36
C GLU A 88 -2.91 -1.80 5.75
N GLN A 89 -4.18 -1.64 6.16
CA GLN A 89 -4.67 -1.97 7.51
C GLN A 89 -5.81 -3.01 7.53
N THR A 90 -6.11 -3.65 6.40
CA THR A 90 -7.13 -4.72 6.35
C THR A 90 -6.48 -6.07 6.65
N LEU A 91 -6.51 -6.48 7.93
CA LEU A 91 -5.83 -7.69 8.43
C LEU A 91 -6.79 -8.76 8.97
N TYR A 92 -8.03 -8.76 8.49
CA TYR A 92 -9.14 -9.54 9.03
C TYR A 92 -8.87 -11.06 9.09
N LEU A 93 -8.91 -11.63 10.30
CA LEU A 93 -8.65 -13.06 10.55
C LEU A 93 -9.83 -13.98 10.22
N GLY A 94 -11.03 -13.41 10.15
CA GLY A 94 -12.28 -14.16 10.02
C GLY A 94 -12.76 -14.75 11.36
N PHE A 95 -14.01 -14.50 11.71
CA PHE A 95 -14.72 -15.12 12.80
C PHE A 95 -14.90 -16.63 12.59
N VAL A 96 -15.09 -17.12 11.36
CA VAL A 96 -15.23 -18.58 11.14
C VAL A 96 -13.94 -19.34 11.45
N PRO A 97 -12.75 -18.95 10.93
CA PRO A 97 -11.48 -19.57 11.33
C PRO A 97 -11.20 -19.44 12.82
N LEU A 98 -11.47 -18.28 13.43
CA LEU A 98 -11.30 -18.06 14.87
C LEU A 98 -12.21 -18.99 15.70
N ALA A 99 -13.48 -19.14 15.32
CA ALA A 99 -14.42 -20.02 16.00
C ALA A 99 -14.01 -21.50 15.89
N LEU A 100 -13.53 -21.93 14.72
CA LEU A 100 -13.01 -23.28 14.51
C LEU A 100 -11.75 -23.54 15.36
N ALA A 101 -10.82 -22.57 15.42
CA ALA A 101 -9.65 -22.66 16.29
C ALA A 101 -10.04 -22.72 17.78
N ALA A 102 -11.03 -21.93 18.20
CA ALA A 102 -11.58 -21.96 19.56
C ALA A 102 -12.24 -23.32 19.89
N PHE A 103 -12.94 -23.93 18.93
CA PHE A 103 -13.46 -25.28 19.06
C PHE A 103 -12.34 -26.31 19.28
N GLY A 104 -11.23 -26.21 18.55
CA GLY A 104 -10.03 -27.01 18.79
C GLY A 104 -9.52 -26.87 20.23
N TRP A 105 -9.41 -25.63 20.73
CA TRP A 105 -8.96 -25.38 22.11
C TRP A 105 -9.92 -25.94 23.16
N ALA A 106 -11.23 -25.82 22.94
CA ALA A 106 -12.24 -26.46 23.79
C ALA A 106 -12.09 -28.00 23.80
N ALA A 107 -11.80 -28.60 22.64
CA ALA A 107 -11.55 -30.04 22.54
C ALA A 107 -10.23 -30.47 23.22
N SER A 108 -9.19 -29.63 23.22
CA SER A 108 -7.91 -29.87 23.93
C SER A 108 -8.15 -29.88 25.44
N ARG A 109 -8.89 -28.89 25.97
CA ARG A 109 -9.23 -28.82 27.39
C ARG A 109 -10.02 -30.04 27.87
N ARG A 110 -10.88 -30.59 27.01
CA ARG A 110 -11.63 -31.84 27.28
C ARG A 110 -10.80 -33.12 27.05
N ARG A 111 -9.49 -33.00 26.78
CA ARG A 111 -8.57 -34.12 26.45
C ARG A 111 -9.09 -35.02 25.31
N SER A 112 -9.85 -34.42 24.39
CA SER A 112 -10.51 -35.12 23.29
C SER A 112 -9.63 -35.18 22.04
N LEU A 113 -8.68 -34.24 21.91
CA LEU A 113 -7.72 -34.17 20.81
C LEU A 113 -6.62 -35.22 20.96
N SER A 114 -6.20 -35.81 19.82
CA SER A 114 -4.98 -36.61 19.78
C SER A 114 -3.75 -35.73 20.03
N SER A 115 -2.68 -36.28 20.63
CA SER A 115 -1.45 -35.55 20.94
C SER A 115 -0.86 -34.79 19.75
N ARG A 116 -0.90 -35.38 18.54
CA ARG A 116 -0.44 -34.71 17.31
C ARG A 116 -1.25 -33.45 16.98
N HIS A 117 -2.58 -33.54 16.96
CA HIS A 117 -3.44 -32.38 16.70
C HIS A 117 -3.31 -31.32 17.79
N GLU A 118 -3.12 -31.71 19.06
CA GLU A 118 -2.89 -30.76 20.14
C GLU A 118 -1.57 -29.99 19.97
N THR A 119 -0.47 -30.69 19.63
CA THR A 119 0.82 -30.05 19.33
C THR A 119 0.70 -29.10 18.14
N LEU A 120 0.04 -29.50 17.05
CA LEU A 120 -0.18 -28.64 15.89
C LEU A 120 -1.01 -27.41 16.23
N LEU A 121 -2.11 -27.58 16.97
CA LEU A 121 -2.96 -26.47 17.40
C LEU A 121 -2.17 -25.46 18.25
N ARG A 122 -1.30 -25.94 19.15
CA ARG A 122 -0.41 -25.08 19.96
C ARG A 122 0.61 -24.35 19.08
N ILE A 123 1.31 -25.04 18.18
CA ILE A 123 2.29 -24.44 17.27
C ILE A 123 1.64 -23.34 16.43
N PHE A 124 0.50 -23.62 15.81
CA PHE A 124 -0.19 -22.65 14.97
C PHE A 124 -0.78 -21.49 15.78
N SER A 125 -1.34 -21.74 16.96
CA SER A 125 -1.83 -20.66 17.82
C SER A 125 -0.68 -19.77 18.32
N LEU A 126 0.47 -20.35 18.70
CA LEU A 126 1.66 -19.60 19.08
C LEU A 126 2.23 -18.82 17.89
N GLY A 127 2.24 -19.40 16.69
CA GLY A 127 2.65 -18.72 15.46
C GLY A 127 1.76 -17.51 15.13
N ALA A 128 0.43 -17.67 15.26
CA ALA A 128 -0.52 -16.58 15.07
C ALA A 128 -0.27 -15.44 16.07
N LEU A 129 -0.12 -15.77 17.36
CA LEU A 129 0.18 -14.79 18.41
C LEU A 129 1.54 -14.11 18.20
N TRP A 130 2.55 -14.87 17.81
CA TRP A 130 3.90 -14.35 17.56
C TRP A 130 3.92 -13.36 16.41
N THR A 131 3.27 -13.70 15.30
CA THR A 131 3.23 -12.82 14.11
C THR A 131 2.32 -11.62 14.31
N ALA A 132 1.20 -11.78 15.03
CA ALA A 132 0.41 -10.65 15.50
C ALA A 132 1.24 -9.73 16.41
N PHE A 133 2.06 -10.27 17.31
CA PHE A 133 2.94 -9.48 18.18
C PHE A 133 4.02 -8.72 17.38
N LEU A 134 4.63 -9.34 16.37
CA LEU A 134 5.57 -8.68 15.46
C LEU A 134 4.92 -7.58 14.61
N SER A 135 3.60 -7.63 14.41
CA SER A 135 2.86 -6.62 13.67
C SER A 135 2.54 -5.36 14.50
N VAL A 136 2.68 -5.41 15.83
CA VAL A 136 2.35 -4.31 16.76
C VAL A 136 3.28 -3.11 16.53
N PRO A 137 2.83 -1.87 16.80
CA PRO A 137 3.67 -0.67 16.74
C PRO A 137 4.96 -0.79 17.56
N PRO A 138 6.02 -0.07 17.17
CA PRO A 138 7.33 -0.13 17.83
C PRO A 138 7.29 0.33 19.30
N TYR A 139 6.28 1.11 19.68
CA TYR A 139 6.09 1.47 21.07
C TYR A 139 4.61 1.48 21.43
N ILE A 140 4.35 1.10 22.68
CA ILE A 140 3.04 1.24 23.31
C ILE A 140 3.12 2.48 24.21
N PRO A 141 2.25 3.49 24.01
CA PRO A 141 2.21 4.64 24.89
C PRO A 141 1.69 4.24 26.26
N ALA A 142 2.47 4.50 27.31
CA ALA A 142 2.12 4.33 28.72
C ALA A 142 2.24 5.68 29.42
N GLY A 143 1.24 6.54 29.21
CA GLY A 143 1.28 7.94 29.64
C GLY A 143 2.40 8.71 28.93
N PRO A 144 3.32 9.38 29.65
CA PRO A 144 4.46 10.09 29.05
C PRO A 144 5.57 9.13 28.57
N VAL A 145 5.55 7.86 29.00
CA VAL A 145 6.59 6.88 28.69
C VAL A 145 6.20 6.07 27.45
N LYS A 146 7.14 5.89 26.52
CA LYS A 146 7.00 4.99 25.37
C LYS A 146 7.70 3.67 25.70
N ILE A 147 6.92 2.60 25.86
CA ILE A 147 7.47 1.26 26.12
C ILE A 147 7.84 0.62 24.77
N PRO A 148 9.12 0.32 24.51
CA PRO A 148 9.53 -0.31 23.26
C PRO A 148 8.99 -1.74 23.18
N THR A 149 8.45 -2.12 22.03
CA THR A 149 8.05 -3.49 21.71
C THR A 149 9.15 -4.22 20.96
N LEU A 150 8.96 -5.52 20.71
CA LEU A 150 9.90 -6.28 19.88
C LEU A 150 10.05 -5.68 18.47
N SER A 151 8.99 -5.05 17.96
CA SER A 151 9.00 -4.38 16.67
C SER A 151 10.03 -3.24 16.60
N TYR A 152 10.24 -2.52 17.70
CA TYR A 152 11.27 -1.47 17.78
C TYR A 152 12.67 -2.05 17.62
N PHE A 153 12.97 -3.14 18.31
CA PHE A 153 14.27 -3.81 18.18
C PHE A 153 14.46 -4.44 16.80
N ALA A 154 13.40 -5.04 16.24
CA ALA A 154 13.42 -5.57 14.88
C ALA A 154 13.73 -4.48 13.85
N PHE A 155 13.24 -3.25 14.06
CA PHE A 155 13.52 -2.13 13.14
C PHE A 155 14.99 -1.73 13.15
N HIS A 156 15.68 -1.80 14.29
CA HIS A 156 17.11 -1.52 14.36
C HIS A 156 17.98 -2.60 13.69
N VAL A 157 17.50 -3.84 13.68
CA VAL A 157 18.18 -4.94 12.96
C VAL A 157 17.88 -4.88 11.47
N ALA A 158 16.64 -4.56 11.12
CA ALA A 158 16.13 -4.69 9.76
C ALA A 158 15.26 -3.49 9.32
N PRO A 159 15.84 -2.28 9.19
CA PRO A 159 15.09 -1.04 8.92
C PRO A 159 14.48 -0.97 7.51
N MET A 160 14.83 -1.91 6.62
CA MET A 160 14.26 -2.00 5.28
C MET A 160 12.78 -2.44 5.29
N PHE A 161 12.33 -3.12 6.36
CA PHE A 161 10.93 -3.51 6.52
C PHE A 161 10.16 -2.37 7.17
N ARG A 162 9.41 -1.61 6.36
CA ARG A 162 8.67 -0.43 6.83
C ARG A 162 7.24 -0.72 7.30
N ALA A 163 6.63 -1.81 6.82
CA ALA A 163 5.21 -2.10 7.01
C ALA A 163 4.99 -3.39 7.81
N TYR A 164 5.00 -3.28 9.12
CA TYR A 164 4.87 -4.43 10.02
C TYR A 164 3.46 -5.02 10.07
N GLY A 165 2.44 -4.25 9.67
CA GLY A 165 1.09 -4.77 9.44
C GLY A 165 1.08 -5.97 8.48
N ARG A 166 2.06 -6.09 7.58
CA ARG A 166 2.19 -7.22 6.64
C ARG A 166 2.48 -8.57 7.32
N PHE A 167 2.98 -8.57 8.56
CA PHE A 167 3.03 -9.80 9.35
C PHE A 167 1.65 -10.40 9.63
N GLY A 168 0.57 -9.60 9.48
CA GLY A 168 -0.80 -10.08 9.57
C GLY A 168 -1.15 -11.15 8.54
N ILE A 169 -0.47 -11.21 7.39
CA ILE A 169 -0.63 -12.31 6.41
C ILE A 169 -0.28 -13.66 7.07
N TRP A 170 0.77 -13.68 7.88
CA TRP A 170 1.17 -14.88 8.61
C TRP A 170 0.21 -15.19 9.76
N ALA A 171 -0.33 -14.18 10.42
CA ALA A 171 -1.36 -14.38 11.44
C ALA A 171 -2.60 -15.07 10.83
N VAL A 172 -3.08 -14.59 9.68
CA VAL A 172 -4.18 -15.23 8.92
C VAL A 172 -3.83 -16.68 8.57
N PHE A 173 -2.63 -16.93 8.04
CA PHE A 173 -2.17 -18.28 7.70
C PHE A 173 -2.19 -19.22 8.93
N PHE A 174 -1.62 -18.79 10.05
CA PHE A 174 -1.54 -19.60 11.26
C PHE A 174 -2.93 -19.86 11.88
N VAL A 175 -3.83 -18.87 11.87
CA VAL A 175 -5.22 -19.06 12.30
C VAL A 175 -5.94 -20.07 11.39
N ALA A 176 -5.74 -19.99 10.08
CA ALA A 176 -6.30 -20.96 9.13
C ALA A 176 -5.77 -22.38 9.39
N CYS A 177 -4.48 -22.55 9.68
CA CYS A 177 -3.90 -23.85 10.04
C CYS A 177 -4.44 -24.39 11.38
N ALA A 178 -4.66 -23.54 12.38
CA ALA A 178 -5.30 -23.90 13.64
C ALA A 178 -6.76 -24.36 13.44
N ALA A 179 -7.51 -23.64 12.60
CA ALA A 179 -8.86 -24.03 12.20
C ALA A 179 -8.89 -25.37 11.44
N ALA A 180 -7.97 -25.57 10.50
CA ALA A 180 -7.85 -26.83 9.76
C ALA A 180 -7.53 -28.03 10.66
N THR A 181 -6.65 -27.84 11.65
CA THR A 181 -6.34 -28.86 12.67
C THR A 181 -7.60 -29.25 13.47
N SER A 182 -8.44 -28.27 13.77
CA SER A 182 -9.69 -28.46 14.51
C SER A 182 -10.75 -29.20 13.65
N LEU A 183 -10.83 -28.88 12.36
CA LEU A 183 -11.66 -29.62 11.40
C LEU A 183 -11.17 -31.06 11.19
N ALA A 184 -9.86 -31.30 11.10
CA ALA A 184 -9.29 -32.64 10.99
C ALA A 184 -9.63 -33.52 12.20
N HIS A 185 -9.69 -32.92 13.40
CA HIS A 185 -10.21 -33.59 14.58
C HIS A 185 -11.71 -33.91 14.48
N ALA A 186 -12.53 -32.95 14.04
CA ALA A 186 -13.96 -33.15 13.85
C ALA A 186 -14.26 -34.28 12.84
N ALA A 187 -13.49 -34.36 11.74
CA ALA A 187 -13.61 -35.40 10.72
C ALA A 187 -13.50 -36.83 11.30
N ARG A 188 -12.67 -37.01 12.34
CA ARG A 188 -12.47 -38.31 12.99
C ARG A 188 -13.55 -38.67 14.00
N ARG A 189 -14.32 -37.68 14.47
CA ARG A 189 -15.32 -37.85 15.55
C ARG A 189 -16.76 -37.82 15.06
N MET A 190 -17.00 -37.26 13.87
CA MET A 190 -18.34 -37.09 13.31
C MET A 190 -18.59 -38.10 12.18
N PRO A 191 -19.85 -38.58 12.03
CA PRO A 191 -20.26 -39.28 10.81
C PRO A 191 -20.01 -38.43 9.57
N ALA A 192 -19.67 -39.07 8.45
CA ALA A 192 -19.29 -38.38 7.21
C ALA A 192 -20.34 -37.36 6.73
N ALA A 193 -21.64 -37.65 6.88
CA ALA A 193 -22.71 -36.72 6.53
C ALA A 193 -22.69 -35.43 7.37
N ARG A 194 -22.49 -35.54 8.69
CA ARG A 194 -22.40 -34.38 9.59
C ARG A 194 -21.14 -33.56 9.33
N PHE A 195 -20.02 -34.24 9.08
CA PHE A 195 -18.76 -33.56 8.73
C PHE A 195 -18.88 -32.80 7.41
N ARG A 196 -19.48 -33.42 6.37
CA ARG A 196 -19.76 -32.72 5.09
C ARG A 196 -20.68 -31.52 5.27
N ALA A 197 -21.73 -31.64 6.09
CA ALA A 197 -22.61 -30.53 6.41
C ALA A 197 -21.88 -29.40 7.13
N LEU A 198 -21.00 -29.72 8.10
CA LEU A 198 -20.13 -28.74 8.76
C LEU A 198 -19.22 -28.04 7.74
N CYS A 199 -18.53 -28.78 6.87
CA CYS A 199 -17.68 -28.20 5.83
C CYS A 199 -18.47 -27.29 4.88
N ALA A 200 -19.66 -27.71 4.44
CA ALA A 200 -20.53 -26.89 3.58
C ALA A 200 -20.98 -25.62 4.29
N ALA A 201 -21.42 -25.72 5.55
CA ALA A 201 -21.80 -24.56 6.37
C ALA A 201 -20.62 -23.61 6.58
N SER A 202 -19.45 -24.12 6.95
CA SER A 202 -18.23 -23.31 7.10
C SER A 202 -17.83 -22.66 5.79
N PHE A 203 -17.92 -23.35 4.66
CA PHE A 203 -17.63 -22.78 3.34
C PHE A 203 -18.60 -21.63 3.00
N LEU A 204 -19.91 -21.81 3.19
CA LEU A 204 -20.90 -20.77 2.93
C LEU A 204 -20.69 -19.55 3.84
N LEU A 205 -20.39 -19.77 5.12
CA LEU A 205 -20.09 -18.69 6.07
C LEU A 205 -18.79 -17.98 5.71
N LEU A 206 -17.74 -18.69 5.30
CA LEU A 206 -16.49 -18.09 4.82
C LEU A 206 -16.70 -17.28 3.54
N ALA A 207 -17.46 -17.82 2.58
CA ALA A 207 -17.78 -17.13 1.34
C ALA A 207 -18.57 -15.83 1.62
N LEU A 208 -19.51 -15.88 2.57
CA LEU A 208 -20.23 -14.70 3.04
C LEU A 208 -19.29 -13.71 3.73
N GLU A 209 -18.50 -14.19 4.69
CA GLU A 209 -17.63 -13.38 5.55
C GLU A 209 -16.52 -12.65 4.78
N TYR A 210 -15.91 -13.31 3.81
CA TYR A 210 -14.87 -12.74 2.95
C TYR A 210 -15.44 -12.15 1.66
N TRP A 211 -16.76 -12.02 1.56
CA TRP A 211 -17.38 -11.43 0.38
C TRP A 211 -16.98 -9.97 0.26
N SER A 212 -16.06 -9.65 -0.65
CA SER A 212 -15.54 -8.30 -0.86
C SER A 212 -15.68 -7.93 -2.32
N ILE A 213 -16.56 -6.96 -2.62
CA ILE A 213 -16.77 -6.43 -3.97
C ILE A 213 -16.39 -4.94 -3.97
N PRO A 214 -15.14 -4.58 -4.31
CA PRO A 214 -14.76 -3.19 -4.47
C PRO A 214 -15.54 -2.57 -5.64
N THR A 215 -16.05 -1.35 -5.44
CA THR A 215 -16.89 -0.66 -6.43
C THR A 215 -16.10 -0.21 -7.67
N GLU A 216 -14.78 -0.03 -7.53
CA GLU A 216 -13.88 0.51 -8.56
C GLU A 216 -12.64 -0.40 -8.74
N PHE A 217 -12.87 -1.68 -9.02
CA PHE A 217 -11.79 -2.69 -9.07
C PHE A 217 -10.84 -2.53 -10.27
N ALA A 218 -11.29 -1.88 -11.34
CA ALA A 218 -10.55 -1.77 -12.59
C ALA A 218 -10.78 -0.43 -13.29
N VAL A 219 -9.75 -0.01 -14.01
CA VAL A 219 -9.76 1.17 -14.88
C VAL A 219 -9.74 0.68 -16.32
N SER A 220 -10.74 1.06 -17.11
CA SER A 220 -10.77 0.73 -18.53
C SER A 220 -9.69 1.50 -19.27
N VAL A 221 -8.77 0.79 -19.93
CA VAL A 221 -7.77 1.37 -20.83
C VAL A 221 -8.27 1.53 -22.26
N ARG A 222 -9.45 0.98 -22.59
CA ARG A 222 -10.01 1.04 -23.96
C ARG A 222 -10.43 2.45 -24.36
N THR A 223 -10.78 3.27 -23.38
CA THR A 223 -11.27 4.63 -23.55
C THR A 223 -10.45 5.58 -22.67
N PRO A 224 -9.18 5.84 -23.04
CA PRO A 224 -8.35 6.79 -22.30
C PRO A 224 -8.97 8.20 -22.35
N PRO A 225 -8.71 9.05 -21.34
CA PRO A 225 -9.14 10.45 -21.37
C PRO A 225 -8.77 11.13 -22.70
N PRO A 226 -9.63 12.03 -23.24
CA PRO A 226 -9.42 12.60 -24.57
C PRO A 226 -8.08 13.31 -24.75
N VAL A 227 -7.59 13.98 -23.69
CA VAL A 227 -6.28 14.65 -23.69
C VAL A 227 -5.14 13.66 -23.94
N TYR A 228 -5.15 12.48 -23.30
CA TYR A 228 -4.12 11.45 -23.51
C TYR A 228 -4.26 10.77 -24.87
N SER A 229 -5.49 10.57 -25.35
CA SER A 229 -5.74 10.08 -26.71
C SER A 229 -5.17 11.02 -27.77
N TRP A 230 -5.34 12.33 -27.58
CA TRP A 230 -4.78 13.36 -28.45
C TRP A 230 -3.25 13.40 -28.35
N LEU A 231 -2.70 13.31 -27.14
CA LEU A 231 -1.26 13.35 -26.89
C LEU A 231 -0.53 12.16 -27.53
N ALA A 232 -1.15 10.98 -27.50
CA ALA A 232 -0.65 9.77 -28.15
C ALA A 232 -0.48 9.92 -29.67
N ARG A 233 -1.34 10.72 -30.32
CA ARG A 233 -1.31 10.97 -31.77
C ARG A 233 -0.30 12.04 -32.19
N GLN A 234 0.28 12.78 -31.24
CA GLN A 234 1.25 13.83 -31.59
C GLN A 234 2.57 13.20 -32.04
N PRO A 235 3.11 13.59 -33.22
CA PRO A 235 4.37 13.03 -33.71
C PRO A 235 5.57 13.54 -32.90
N GLY A 236 6.60 12.70 -32.83
CA GLY A 236 7.88 12.99 -32.19
C GLY A 236 8.01 12.53 -30.74
N ASP A 237 9.24 12.53 -30.27
CA ASP A 237 9.61 12.31 -28.86
C ASP A 237 9.88 13.66 -28.19
N PHE A 238 9.01 14.03 -27.25
CA PHE A 238 9.06 15.29 -26.54
C PHE A 238 8.61 15.10 -25.09
N ILE A 239 8.92 16.09 -24.27
CA ILE A 239 8.62 16.11 -22.84
C ILE A 239 7.32 16.87 -22.61
N VAL A 240 6.48 16.39 -21.68
CA VAL A 240 5.30 17.09 -21.19
C VAL A 240 5.38 17.31 -19.68
N ALA A 241 4.68 18.35 -19.22
CA ALA A 241 4.49 18.66 -17.81
C ALA A 241 3.01 18.62 -17.47
N GLU A 242 2.62 17.81 -16.49
CA GLU A 242 1.22 17.69 -16.05
C GLU A 242 1.01 18.44 -14.73
N TYR A 243 -0.07 19.20 -14.63
CA TYR A 243 -0.44 20.00 -13.47
C TYR A 243 -1.82 19.60 -12.93
N PRO A 244 -1.98 19.40 -11.60
CA PRO A 244 -1.04 19.75 -10.52
C PRO A 244 0.25 18.94 -10.56
N MET A 245 1.38 19.60 -10.28
CA MET A 245 2.69 18.96 -10.31
C MET A 245 2.95 18.32 -8.94
N MET A 246 2.79 17.00 -8.91
CA MET A 246 2.77 16.21 -7.68
C MET A 246 4.12 15.52 -7.42
N PRO A 247 4.50 15.33 -6.15
CA PRO A 247 5.64 14.50 -5.81
C PRO A 247 5.35 13.02 -6.12
N TYR A 248 6.42 12.25 -6.31
CA TYR A 248 6.34 10.87 -6.82
C TYR A 248 5.63 9.89 -5.88
N ASP A 249 5.50 10.22 -4.59
CA ASP A 249 4.94 9.38 -3.54
C ASP A 249 3.45 9.64 -3.24
N GLU A 250 2.80 10.55 -3.97
CA GLU A 250 1.36 10.82 -3.86
C GLU A 250 0.49 9.87 -4.69
N ALA A 251 -0.71 9.56 -4.20
CA ALA A 251 -1.60 8.57 -4.83
C ALA A 251 -2.11 9.02 -6.22
N SER A 252 -2.39 10.31 -6.36
CA SER A 252 -2.80 10.97 -7.61
C SER A 252 -1.69 10.99 -8.67
N PHE A 253 -0.41 11.04 -8.27
CA PHE A 253 0.71 11.00 -9.22
C PHE A 253 0.75 9.70 -10.04
N TYR A 254 0.28 8.58 -9.48
CA TYR A 254 0.19 7.32 -10.22
C TYR A 254 -0.75 7.39 -11.42
N GLU A 255 -1.67 8.35 -11.50
CA GLU A 255 -2.52 8.53 -12.68
C GLU A 255 -1.71 8.99 -13.90
N TYR A 256 -0.76 9.91 -13.71
CA TYR A 256 0.14 10.35 -14.78
C TYR A 256 1.00 9.19 -15.28
N LEU A 257 1.62 8.43 -14.37
CA LEU A 257 2.40 7.23 -14.74
C LEU A 257 1.55 6.17 -15.43
N PHE A 258 0.31 5.99 -14.98
CA PHE A 258 -0.61 5.02 -15.56
C PHE A 258 -0.90 5.35 -17.03
N TRP A 259 -1.22 6.61 -17.33
CA TRP A 259 -1.55 7.09 -18.68
C TRP A 259 -0.32 7.33 -19.56
N GLN A 260 0.86 7.53 -18.97
CA GLN A 260 2.14 7.57 -19.70
C GLN A 260 2.36 6.34 -20.56
N ARG A 261 1.93 5.17 -20.09
CA ARG A 261 1.99 3.90 -20.84
C ARG A 261 1.11 3.90 -22.10
N ILE A 262 0.14 4.81 -22.18
CA ILE A 262 -0.77 4.95 -23.32
C ILE A 262 -0.26 6.01 -24.29
N HIS A 263 0.08 7.21 -23.82
CA HIS A 263 0.51 8.30 -24.71
C HIS A 263 2.00 8.28 -25.07
N GLY A 264 2.83 7.56 -24.31
CA GLY A 264 4.24 7.29 -24.61
C GLY A 264 5.15 8.52 -24.60
N LYS A 265 4.74 9.64 -23.99
CA LYS A 265 5.56 10.87 -23.92
C LYS A 265 6.36 10.93 -22.64
N ARG A 266 7.53 11.57 -22.67
CA ARG A 266 8.38 11.76 -21.49
C ARG A 266 7.71 12.74 -20.53
N LEU A 267 7.77 12.47 -19.23
CA LEU A 267 7.24 13.35 -18.19
C LEU A 267 8.39 14.06 -17.48
N VAL A 268 8.25 15.37 -17.24
CA VAL A 268 9.14 16.10 -16.33
C VAL A 268 8.74 15.92 -14.85
N ASN A 269 7.53 15.39 -14.61
CA ASN A 269 6.97 15.13 -13.29
C ASN A 269 7.72 14.01 -12.53
N GLY A 270 7.44 13.87 -11.23
CA GLY A 270 7.83 12.66 -10.48
C GLY A 270 9.28 12.61 -9.99
N ALA A 271 9.91 13.77 -9.76
CA ALA A 271 11.27 13.81 -9.22
C ALA A 271 11.37 13.05 -7.88
N PRO A 272 12.26 12.05 -7.76
CA PRO A 272 12.45 11.33 -6.50
C PRO A 272 13.24 12.20 -5.51
N ARG A 273 12.83 12.20 -4.23
CA ARG A 273 13.52 12.94 -3.15
C ARG A 273 15.00 12.56 -2.99
N GLY A 274 15.36 11.32 -3.33
CA GLY A 274 16.75 10.85 -3.30
C GLY A 274 17.65 11.48 -4.37
N ASN A 275 17.09 12.13 -5.39
CA ASN A 275 17.84 12.89 -6.40
C ASN A 275 17.70 14.39 -6.11
N GLY A 276 18.66 14.95 -5.36
CA GLY A 276 18.61 16.35 -4.91
C GLY A 276 18.48 17.36 -6.04
N THR A 277 19.14 17.14 -7.18
CA THR A 277 19.05 18.05 -8.34
C THR A 277 17.66 18.02 -8.96
N ALA A 278 17.11 16.82 -9.20
CA ALA A 278 15.76 16.68 -9.75
C ALA A 278 14.70 17.21 -8.78
N TRP A 279 14.87 16.97 -7.48
CA TRP A 279 13.97 17.48 -6.44
C TRP A 279 13.98 19.01 -6.36
N ALA A 280 15.16 19.62 -6.38
CA ALA A 280 15.29 21.08 -6.40
C ALA A 280 14.66 21.70 -7.65
N TYR A 281 14.78 21.05 -8.81
CA TYR A 281 14.07 21.47 -10.02
C TYR A 281 12.55 21.38 -9.83
N PHE A 282 12.06 20.23 -9.35
CA PHE A 282 10.64 20.02 -9.05
C PHE A 282 10.07 21.10 -8.11
N GLU A 283 10.77 21.44 -7.02
CA GLU A 283 10.32 22.48 -6.08
C GLU A 283 10.19 23.86 -6.72
N ARG A 284 11.01 24.16 -7.73
CA ARG A 284 10.94 25.43 -8.47
C ARG A 284 9.77 25.47 -9.44
N VAL A 285 9.45 24.37 -10.11
CA VAL A 285 8.41 24.33 -11.14
C VAL A 285 7.03 23.86 -10.64
N ARG A 286 6.94 23.29 -9.43
CA ARG A 286 5.68 22.69 -8.94
C ARG A 286 4.51 23.67 -8.81
N ASP A 287 4.81 24.92 -8.52
CA ASP A 287 3.81 25.97 -8.34
C ASP A 287 3.64 26.74 -9.65
N LEU A 288 2.64 26.34 -10.43
CA LEU A 288 2.35 26.93 -11.73
C LEU A 288 2.04 28.43 -11.65
N SER A 289 1.69 29.02 -10.49
CA SER A 289 1.41 30.46 -10.40
C SER A 289 2.64 31.34 -10.66
N LYS A 290 3.84 30.78 -10.46
CA LYS A 290 5.09 31.53 -10.54
C LYS A 290 5.46 31.86 -11.99
N PRO A 291 5.75 33.15 -12.32
CA PRO A 291 6.05 33.56 -13.69
C PRO A 291 7.24 32.83 -14.34
N GLU A 292 8.24 32.46 -13.55
CA GLU A 292 9.47 31.79 -14.01
C GLU A 292 9.26 30.33 -14.43
N VAL A 293 8.15 29.69 -14.03
CA VAL A 293 7.89 28.27 -14.31
C VAL A 293 7.84 28.00 -15.80
N VAL A 294 7.16 28.86 -16.56
CA VAL A 294 7.01 28.68 -18.01
C VAL A 294 8.37 28.70 -18.72
N SER A 295 9.26 29.63 -18.34
CA SER A 295 10.63 29.65 -18.88
C SER A 295 11.43 28.42 -18.45
N LEU A 296 11.35 28.01 -17.18
CA LEU A 296 12.10 26.86 -16.67
C LEU A 296 11.68 25.55 -17.32
N LEU A 297 10.39 25.38 -17.62
CA LEU A 297 9.87 24.22 -18.34
C LEU A 297 10.31 24.24 -19.80
N ARG A 298 10.26 25.41 -20.46
CA ARG A 298 10.77 25.56 -21.83
C ARG A 298 12.26 25.21 -21.91
N ASP A 299 13.07 25.71 -20.98
CA ASP A 299 14.52 25.43 -20.93
C ASP A 299 14.80 23.94 -20.69
N ALA A 300 13.90 23.23 -20.00
CA ALA A 300 13.98 21.79 -19.81
C ALA A 300 13.47 20.97 -21.02
N GLY A 301 13.08 21.62 -22.12
CA GLY A 301 12.60 20.97 -23.33
C GLY A 301 11.15 20.47 -23.25
N VAL A 302 10.36 21.00 -22.32
CA VAL A 302 8.92 20.71 -22.24
C VAL A 302 8.22 21.36 -23.44
N ARG A 303 7.49 20.54 -24.21
CA ARG A 303 6.71 21.01 -25.36
C ARG A 303 5.28 21.40 -24.97
N TYR A 304 4.66 20.60 -24.11
CA TYR A 304 3.28 20.85 -23.67
C TYR A 304 3.17 20.87 -22.14
N ILE A 305 2.44 21.86 -21.63
CA ILE A 305 1.90 21.86 -20.27
C ILE A 305 0.45 21.40 -20.35
N LEU A 306 0.12 20.33 -19.64
CA LEU A 306 -1.24 19.85 -19.45
C LEU A 306 -1.69 20.31 -18.07
N VAL A 307 -2.84 20.97 -18.00
CA VAL A 307 -3.47 21.39 -16.76
C VAL A 307 -4.78 20.64 -16.62
N HIS A 308 -4.94 19.96 -15.47
CA HIS A 308 -6.09 19.13 -15.12
C HIS A 308 -6.89 19.78 -13.98
N PRO A 309 -7.85 20.69 -14.26
CA PRO A 309 -8.58 21.40 -13.19
C PRO A 309 -9.31 20.45 -12.23
N ALA A 310 -9.86 19.35 -12.74
CA ALA A 310 -10.55 18.36 -11.91
C ALA A 310 -9.63 17.76 -10.83
N MET A 311 -8.34 17.59 -11.13
CA MET A 311 -7.38 17.07 -10.15
C MET A 311 -7.07 18.07 -9.04
N TYR A 312 -7.20 19.38 -9.28
CA TYR A 312 -7.06 20.38 -8.20
C TYR A 312 -8.16 20.24 -7.16
N GLU A 313 -9.40 20.11 -7.61
CA GLU A 313 -10.58 19.87 -6.76
C GLU A 313 -10.53 18.50 -6.07
N GLU A 314 -10.00 17.50 -6.76
CA GLU A 314 -9.89 16.15 -6.24
C GLU A 314 -8.81 16.02 -5.16
N GLY A 315 -7.66 16.67 -5.35
CA GLY A 315 -6.54 16.68 -4.41
C GLY A 315 -5.63 15.44 -4.50
N PRO A 316 -4.87 15.14 -3.44
CA PRO A 316 -3.82 14.11 -3.47
C PRO A 316 -4.33 12.66 -3.49
N ILE A 317 -5.63 12.47 -3.29
CA ILE A 317 -6.25 11.15 -3.28
C ILE A 317 -7.35 11.16 -4.34
N PRO A 318 -7.22 10.37 -5.42
CA PRO A 318 -8.25 10.21 -6.42
C PRO A 318 -9.60 9.84 -5.80
N SER A 319 -10.70 10.34 -6.37
CA SER A 319 -12.06 10.27 -5.83
C SER A 319 -12.48 8.83 -5.58
N ARG A 320 -12.16 7.93 -6.51
CA ARG A 320 -12.38 6.49 -6.37
C ARG A 320 -11.68 5.87 -5.16
N LEU A 321 -10.57 6.45 -4.73
CA LEU A 321 -9.78 5.98 -3.60
C LEU A 321 -10.15 6.66 -2.28
N LYS A 322 -10.81 7.83 -2.28
CA LYS A 322 -11.12 8.62 -1.07
C LYS A 322 -11.81 7.82 0.04
N ARG A 323 -12.62 6.82 -0.31
CA ARG A 323 -13.28 5.93 0.67
C ARG A 323 -12.31 5.07 1.49
N TYR A 324 -11.10 4.85 1.00
CA TYR A 324 -10.06 4.04 1.63
C TYR A 324 -9.09 4.86 2.49
N TYR A 325 -9.28 6.18 2.59
CA TYR A 325 -8.41 7.07 3.33
C TYR A 325 -9.14 7.73 4.50
N PRO A 326 -8.39 8.25 5.50
CA PRO A 326 -8.96 9.05 6.59
C PRO A 326 -9.76 10.23 6.05
N PHE A 327 -10.80 10.66 6.76
CA PHE A 327 -11.66 11.77 6.33
C PHE A 327 -10.89 13.06 6.06
N ALA A 328 -9.93 13.40 6.93
CA ALA A 328 -9.10 14.59 6.78
C ALA A 328 -8.24 14.53 5.52
N ALA A 329 -7.54 13.41 5.28
CA ALA A 329 -6.70 13.23 4.10
C ALA A 329 -7.55 13.26 2.81
N ALA A 330 -8.69 12.57 2.79
CA ALA A 330 -9.59 12.52 1.65
C ALA A 330 -10.27 13.86 1.30
N ALA A 331 -10.25 14.83 2.23
CA ALA A 331 -10.81 16.16 2.04
C ALA A 331 -9.78 17.19 1.55
N LEU A 332 -8.49 16.83 1.52
CA LEU A 332 -7.44 17.71 1.00
C LEU A 332 -7.66 17.99 -0.49
N THR A 333 -7.35 19.20 -0.92
CA THR A 333 -7.38 19.66 -2.31
C THR A 333 -6.04 20.33 -2.63
N TYR A 334 -5.72 20.47 -3.93
CA TYR A 334 -4.57 21.29 -4.32
C TYR A 334 -5.02 22.73 -4.50
N ASN A 335 -4.29 23.67 -3.89
CA ASN A 335 -4.53 25.10 -4.07
C ASN A 335 -6.02 25.49 -3.88
N ASP A 336 -6.63 25.00 -2.79
CA ASP A 336 -8.05 25.18 -2.45
C ASP A 336 -9.03 24.77 -3.56
N GLY A 337 -8.66 23.75 -4.35
CA GLY A 337 -9.46 23.23 -5.45
C GLY A 337 -9.38 24.07 -6.73
N LYS A 338 -8.44 25.01 -6.83
CA LYS A 338 -8.39 25.96 -7.95
C LYS A 338 -7.09 25.85 -8.73
N VAL A 339 -7.21 25.93 -10.05
CA VAL A 339 -6.04 26.09 -10.93
C VAL A 339 -5.40 27.45 -10.65
N PRO A 340 -4.11 27.51 -10.28
CA PRO A 340 -3.40 28.76 -10.14
C PRO A 340 -3.30 29.49 -11.48
N GLY A 341 -3.53 30.81 -11.47
CA GLY A 341 -3.32 31.64 -12.65
C GLY A 341 -1.83 31.92 -12.86
N ASN A 342 -1.38 31.92 -14.12
CA ASN A 342 -0.04 32.36 -14.49
C ASN A 342 -0.11 33.30 -15.71
N PRO A 343 0.34 34.56 -15.60
CA PRO A 343 0.27 35.53 -16.68
C PRO A 343 1.23 35.21 -17.85
N ARG A 344 2.22 34.35 -17.64
CA ARG A 344 3.18 33.90 -18.67
C ARG A 344 2.72 32.65 -19.41
N LEU A 345 1.61 32.01 -19.00
CA LEU A 345 1.05 30.92 -19.78
C LEU A 345 0.53 31.46 -21.12
N PRO A 346 0.83 30.79 -22.24
CA PRO A 346 0.28 31.16 -23.53
C PRO A 346 -1.23 30.92 -23.55
N LYS A 347 -1.89 31.34 -24.63
CA LYS A 347 -3.28 30.94 -24.88
C LYS A 347 -3.34 29.41 -24.96
N ALA A 348 -4.41 28.81 -24.42
CA ALA A 348 -4.62 27.38 -24.51
C ALA A 348 -4.58 26.93 -25.98
N TYR A 349 -3.70 25.98 -26.27
CA TYR A 349 -3.47 25.39 -27.58
C TYR A 349 -4.61 24.41 -27.95
N GLN A 350 -5.02 23.59 -26.98
CA GLN A 350 -6.16 22.67 -27.10
C GLN A 350 -6.92 22.60 -25.77
N VAL A 351 -8.21 22.26 -25.83
CA VAL A 351 -9.07 22.09 -24.65
C VAL A 351 -9.87 20.79 -24.80
N PHE A 352 -9.85 19.95 -23.76
CA PHE A 352 -10.53 18.64 -23.72
C PHE A 352 -11.42 18.57 -22.48
N GLY A 353 -12.68 19.00 -22.62
CA GLY A 353 -13.55 19.15 -21.45
C GLY A 353 -12.99 20.24 -20.52
N SER A 354 -12.61 19.88 -19.30
CA SER A 354 -11.92 20.79 -18.37
C SER A 354 -10.41 20.84 -18.58
N ASP A 355 -9.80 19.82 -19.17
CA ASP A 355 -8.34 19.76 -19.37
C ASP A 355 -7.89 20.79 -20.40
N ARG A 356 -6.76 21.44 -20.12
CA ARG A 356 -6.19 22.48 -20.98
C ARG A 356 -4.76 22.12 -21.35
N VAL A 357 -4.42 22.27 -22.62
CA VAL A 357 -3.06 22.06 -23.13
C VAL A 357 -2.49 23.40 -23.56
N TYR A 358 -1.27 23.70 -23.15
CA TYR A 358 -0.51 24.90 -23.51
C TYR A 358 0.77 24.47 -24.23
N ALA A 359 1.01 25.02 -25.43
CA ALA A 359 2.23 24.76 -26.19
C ALA A 359 3.32 25.77 -25.80
N LEU A 360 4.54 25.30 -25.54
CA LEU A 360 5.66 26.14 -25.07
C LEU A 360 6.64 26.57 -26.16
N ASP A 361 6.38 26.18 -27.42
CA ASP A 361 7.13 26.41 -28.66
C ASP A 361 8.32 27.38 -28.59
#